data_AF-A0A7V0XW17-F1
#
_entry.id   AF-A0A7V0XW17-F1
#
_cell.length_a   1.000
_cell.length_b   1.000
_cell.length_c   1.000
_cell.angle_alpha   90.00
_cell.angle_beta   90.00
_cell.angle_gamma   90.00
#
_symmetry.space_group_name_H-M   'P 1'
#
loop_
_entity.id
_entity.type
_entity.pdbx_description
1 polymer ?
#
loop_
_entity_poly.entity_id
_entity_poly.type
_entity_poly.pdbx_seq_one_letter_code
_entity_poly.pdbx_strand_id
1 'polypeptide(L)'
;MPLADSETSPRIFIITGEIAAGKTTLLQALVTKLRRRFRLCGVLCQTTGRVHRSGRPATSYNFKLIPNESILPWAERRSEGFSFNRKNLARAREHLQSARKTEVYLLDDIGPLELEGDGFDDVIATILEKEKTGLILAVKKRCLGKVLERYRLSHNCLIYDLGQDRDQNFILQEISRRLEQRDARQIATFAVLAGLAEVGLGSVLHSLKIPLKGHFLALLQLMLLTACGNRLNGRGLYQIATIAALLKSFSPAGPRLKPMFYIFTQGALFALPTSLLNWRLATALIGAALSSTIMLLLALGFALLQYGQAYFSMLEKALNRLLATIGAGPYGLESYLIALFLLKIGLTAGAVSIAYFSRCSFLEQQLSRLRGQTTPATAPPAMAPSPSGSWPVSARKALRDLVHPRALLPLIITSTAIIYFTQPGTTQSGVLLLRAMIVTWLGFMLIHKLNPLLLVDFLRRRGKHQFAATLNYSLAAWQQHSPSKPKRNTKRNT
;
A
#
# COMPACT_ATOMS: atom_id res chain seq x y z
N MET A 1 -17.24 -24.41 -20.24
CA MET A 1 -16.00 -24.16 -21.01
C MET A 1 -15.21 -23.10 -20.23
N PRO A 2 -14.00 -23.38 -19.70
CA PRO A 2 -13.27 -22.36 -18.96
C PRO A 2 -12.64 -21.42 -19.99
N LEU A 3 -13.22 -20.22 -20.10
CA LEU A 3 -12.67 -19.14 -20.91
C LEU A 3 -11.34 -18.70 -20.30
N ALA A 4 -10.33 -18.73 -21.16
CA ALA A 4 -8.99 -18.17 -21.07
C ALA A 4 -8.67 -17.30 -19.84
N ASP A 5 -7.57 -17.67 -19.18
CA ASP A 5 -6.80 -16.84 -18.26
C ASP A 5 -6.38 -15.52 -18.94
N SER A 6 -7.26 -14.52 -18.94
CA SER A 6 -6.81 -13.14 -19.20
C SER A 6 -6.03 -12.67 -17.97
N GLU A 7 -4.75 -12.40 -18.15
CA GLU A 7 -3.72 -12.04 -17.16
C GLU A 7 -4.05 -10.82 -16.26
N THR A 8 -5.18 -10.15 -16.49
CA THR A 8 -5.67 -9.03 -15.68
C THR A 8 -6.94 -9.42 -14.93
N SER A 9 -6.97 -9.24 -13.59
CA SER A 9 -8.22 -9.33 -12.83
C SER A 9 -9.27 -8.41 -13.47
N PRO A 10 -10.43 -8.95 -13.90
CA PRO A 10 -11.44 -8.18 -14.61
C PRO A 10 -11.92 -7.03 -13.74
N ARG A 11 -11.95 -5.83 -14.33
CA ARG A 11 -12.41 -4.60 -13.65
C ARG A 11 -13.89 -4.30 -13.92
N ILE A 12 -14.46 -4.97 -14.92
CA ILE A 12 -15.82 -4.77 -15.41
C ILE A 12 -16.65 -5.99 -15.07
N PHE A 13 -17.78 -5.77 -14.43
CA PHE A 13 -18.72 -6.80 -14.02
C PHE A 13 -20.08 -6.46 -14.64
N ILE A 14 -20.64 -7.39 -15.39
CA ILE A 14 -21.95 -7.25 -16.00
C ILE A 14 -22.90 -8.20 -15.29
N ILE A 15 -24.00 -7.67 -14.79
CA ILE A 15 -25.08 -8.43 -14.18
C ILE A 15 -26.25 -8.39 -15.15
N THR A 16 -26.68 -9.55 -15.62
CA THR A 16 -27.79 -9.69 -16.54
C THR A 16 -28.84 -10.66 -16.00
N GLY A 17 -29.97 -10.76 -16.70
CA GLY A 17 -31.09 -11.61 -16.32
C GLY A 17 -32.42 -11.03 -16.74
N GLU A 18 -33.48 -11.80 -16.58
CA GLU A 18 -34.83 -11.44 -16.97
C GLU A 18 -35.38 -10.21 -16.22
N ILE A 19 -36.50 -9.68 -16.69
CA ILE A 19 -37.24 -8.63 -15.99
C ILE A 19 -37.63 -9.15 -14.60
N ALA A 20 -37.40 -8.34 -13.56
CA ALA A 20 -37.63 -8.71 -12.16
C ALA A 20 -36.74 -9.85 -11.60
N ALA A 21 -35.64 -10.22 -12.26
CA ALA A 21 -34.66 -11.19 -11.73
C ALA A 21 -33.90 -10.73 -10.46
N GLY A 22 -34.14 -9.52 -9.96
CA GLY A 22 -33.48 -8.99 -8.75
C GLY A 22 -32.16 -8.25 -8.99
N LYS A 23 -31.86 -7.82 -10.23
CA LYS A 23 -30.63 -7.06 -10.56
C LYS A 23 -30.42 -5.84 -9.66
N THR A 24 -31.40 -4.95 -9.58
CA THR A 24 -31.37 -3.76 -8.72
C THR A 24 -31.17 -4.11 -7.25
N THR A 25 -31.75 -5.21 -6.77
CA THR A 25 -31.58 -5.71 -5.39
C THR A 25 -30.15 -6.15 -5.13
N LEU A 26 -29.54 -6.91 -6.05
CA LEU A 26 -28.14 -7.31 -5.97
C LEU A 26 -27.20 -6.10 -6.01
N LEU A 27 -27.45 -5.12 -6.88
CA LEU A 27 -26.67 -3.88 -6.93
C LEU A 27 -26.77 -3.11 -5.60
N GLN A 28 -27.96 -3.00 -5.01
CA GLN A 28 -28.14 -2.35 -3.71
C GLN A 28 -27.35 -3.07 -2.60
N ALA A 29 -27.35 -4.41 -2.60
CA ALA A 29 -26.56 -5.20 -1.66
C ALA A 29 -25.04 -5.01 -1.87
N LEU A 30 -24.59 -4.92 -3.13
CA LEU A 30 -23.21 -4.58 -3.48
C LEU A 30 -22.82 -3.19 -2.97
N VAL A 31 -23.68 -2.18 -3.11
CA VAL A 31 -23.44 -0.84 -2.56
C VAL A 31 -23.22 -0.90 -1.05
N THR A 32 -24.10 -1.59 -0.32
CA THR A 32 -24.00 -1.72 1.13
C THR A 32 -22.71 -2.40 1.57
N LYS A 33 -22.26 -3.42 0.83
CA LYS A 33 -21.02 -4.14 1.13
C LYS A 33 -19.77 -3.34 0.75
N LEU A 34 -19.74 -2.79 -0.45
CA LEU A 34 -18.55 -2.15 -1.02
C LEU A 34 -18.31 -0.74 -0.46
N ARG A 35 -19.35 0.00 -0.01
CA ARG A 35 -19.21 1.36 0.55
C ARG A 35 -18.32 1.43 1.78
N ARG A 36 -18.15 0.30 2.49
CA ARG A 36 -17.24 0.19 3.65
C ARG A 36 -15.76 0.30 3.26
N ARG A 37 -15.44 0.12 1.98
CA ARG A 37 -14.07 -0.12 1.53
C ARG A 37 -13.68 0.65 0.26
N PHE A 38 -14.66 1.01 -0.56
CA PHE A 38 -14.48 1.68 -1.83
C PHE A 38 -15.33 2.94 -1.89
N ARG A 39 -14.80 3.98 -2.54
CA ARG A 39 -15.58 5.16 -2.93
C ARG A 39 -16.44 4.82 -4.14
N LEU A 40 -17.75 4.72 -3.89
CA LEU A 40 -18.73 4.36 -4.90
C LEU A 40 -19.36 5.61 -5.50
N CYS A 41 -19.64 5.55 -6.80
CA CYS A 41 -20.53 6.49 -7.47
C CYS A 41 -21.43 5.69 -8.41
N GLY A 42 -22.67 6.10 -8.59
CA GLY A 42 -23.57 5.30 -9.41
C GLY A 42 -25.00 5.79 -9.42
N VAL A 43 -25.79 5.14 -10.26
CA VAL A 43 -27.23 5.35 -10.41
C VAL A 43 -27.91 3.99 -10.36
N LEU A 44 -28.83 3.82 -9.42
CA LEU A 44 -29.71 2.65 -9.34
C LEU A 44 -31.10 3.01 -9.83
N CYS A 45 -31.73 2.14 -10.61
CA CYS A 45 -33.07 2.38 -11.14
C CYS A 45 -34.09 1.67 -10.25
N GLN A 46 -34.61 2.38 -9.25
CA GLN A 46 -35.57 1.85 -8.30
C GLN A 46 -37.00 2.01 -8.79
N THR A 47 -37.84 1.02 -8.50
CA THR A 47 -39.26 1.04 -8.86
C THR A 47 -40.12 1.37 -7.66
N THR A 48 -41.08 2.26 -7.82
CA THR A 48 -42.15 2.52 -6.85
C THR A 48 -43.32 1.56 -7.12
N GLY A 49 -43.78 0.83 -6.10
CA GLY A 49 -45.01 0.03 -6.17
C GLY A 49 -44.91 -1.33 -6.90
N ARG A 50 -43.73 -1.95 -6.98
CA ARG A 50 -43.58 -3.24 -7.68
C ARG A 50 -43.90 -4.44 -6.77
N VAL A 51 -44.90 -5.24 -7.15
CA VAL A 51 -45.11 -6.58 -6.56
C VAL A 51 -44.02 -7.52 -7.10
N HIS A 52 -43.19 -8.04 -6.20
CA HIS A 52 -42.08 -8.95 -6.52
C HIS A 52 -42.58 -10.18 -7.31
N ARG A 53 -41.86 -10.62 -8.35
CA ARG A 53 -42.19 -11.77 -9.25
C ARG A 53 -43.47 -11.67 -10.11
N SER A 54 -44.16 -10.54 -10.18
CA SER A 54 -45.41 -10.43 -10.96
C SER A 54 -45.27 -10.41 -12.49
N GLY A 55 -44.05 -10.34 -13.04
CA GLY A 55 -43.81 -10.19 -14.48
C GLY A 55 -44.28 -8.84 -15.09
N ARG A 56 -45.01 -8.01 -14.32
CA ARG A 56 -45.51 -6.71 -14.78
C ARG A 56 -44.45 -5.60 -14.65
N PRO A 57 -44.34 -4.70 -15.64
CA PRO A 57 -43.48 -3.53 -15.55
C PRO A 57 -44.01 -2.54 -14.49
N ALA A 58 -43.11 -1.84 -13.79
CA ALA A 58 -43.50 -0.84 -12.80
C ALA A 58 -44.16 0.38 -13.45
N THR A 59 -45.03 1.06 -12.68
CA THR A 59 -45.73 2.28 -13.07
C THR A 59 -44.81 3.49 -13.12
N SER A 60 -43.83 3.55 -12.21
CA SER A 60 -42.81 4.59 -12.19
C SER A 60 -41.44 4.07 -11.75
N TYR A 61 -40.41 4.74 -12.28
CA TYR A 61 -39.01 4.46 -12.05
C TYR A 61 -38.32 5.74 -11.57
N ASN A 62 -37.48 5.59 -10.57
CA ASN A 62 -36.69 6.67 -9.99
C ASN A 62 -35.20 6.30 -10.04
N PHE A 63 -34.36 7.29 -10.31
CA PHE A 63 -32.93 7.17 -10.08
C PHE A 63 -32.61 7.40 -8.61
N LYS A 64 -31.94 6.44 -7.99
CA LYS A 64 -31.26 6.64 -6.70
C LYS A 64 -29.78 6.87 -6.96
N LEU A 65 -29.29 8.06 -6.63
CA LEU A 65 -27.88 8.43 -6.82
C LEU A 65 -27.01 7.92 -5.66
N ILE A 66 -25.80 7.44 -5.95
CA ILE A 66 -24.81 6.99 -4.96
C ILE A 66 -23.61 7.95 -4.99
N PRO A 67 -23.10 8.44 -3.85
CA PRO A 67 -23.43 8.03 -2.48
C PRO A 67 -24.52 8.85 -1.79
N ASN A 68 -25.00 9.93 -2.40
CA ASN A 68 -25.87 10.93 -1.74
C ASN A 68 -27.27 10.38 -1.38
N GLU A 69 -27.65 9.23 -1.93
CA GLU A 69 -28.95 8.57 -1.76
C GLU A 69 -30.15 9.41 -2.21
N SER A 70 -29.92 10.51 -2.92
CA SER A 70 -30.97 11.36 -3.50
C SER A 70 -31.77 10.60 -4.56
N ILE A 71 -33.09 10.76 -4.51
CA ILE A 71 -34.04 10.11 -5.42
C ILE A 71 -34.52 11.14 -6.45
N LEU A 72 -34.41 10.82 -7.73
CA LEU A 72 -34.87 11.65 -8.84
C LEU A 72 -35.89 10.88 -9.68
N PRO A 73 -37.09 11.43 -9.95
CA PRO A 73 -38.04 10.83 -10.88
C PRO A 73 -37.44 10.65 -12.27
N TRP A 74 -37.50 9.43 -12.82
CA TRP A 74 -36.87 9.12 -14.10
C TRP A 74 -37.89 8.84 -15.19
N ALA A 75 -38.73 7.83 -15.02
CA ALA A 75 -39.65 7.40 -16.05
C ALA A 75 -41.01 7.05 -15.47
N GLU A 76 -42.07 7.49 -16.13
CA GLU A 76 -43.45 7.15 -15.80
C GLU A 76 -44.11 6.46 -16.97
N ARG A 77 -44.84 5.38 -16.70
CA ARG A 77 -45.62 4.68 -17.71
C ARG A 77 -46.89 5.48 -18.00
N ARG A 78 -47.09 5.80 -19.28
CA ARG A 78 -48.31 6.38 -19.85
C ARG A 78 -48.98 5.34 -20.76
N SER A 79 -50.18 5.66 -21.27
CA SER A 79 -50.97 4.80 -22.16
C SER A 79 -50.19 4.31 -23.39
N GLU A 80 -49.33 5.15 -23.96
CA GLU A 80 -48.60 4.87 -25.21
C GLU A 80 -47.10 4.53 -25.02
N GLY A 81 -46.61 4.43 -23.78
CA GLY A 81 -45.20 4.13 -23.53
C GLY A 81 -44.64 4.72 -22.23
N PHE A 82 -43.34 5.02 -22.23
CA PHE A 82 -42.67 5.66 -21.09
C PHE A 82 -42.37 7.12 -21.39
N SER A 83 -42.77 8.00 -20.47
CA SER A 83 -42.38 9.41 -20.48
C SER A 83 -41.13 9.58 -19.62
N PHE A 84 -40.02 9.99 -20.24
CA PHE A 84 -38.72 10.14 -19.57
C PHE A 84 -38.45 11.59 -19.14
N ASN A 85 -37.97 11.78 -17.91
CA ASN A 85 -37.60 13.08 -17.39
C ASN A 85 -36.14 13.43 -17.76
N ARG A 86 -35.98 14.13 -18.88
CA ARG A 86 -34.67 14.55 -19.41
C ARG A 86 -33.86 15.44 -18.47
N LYS A 87 -34.53 16.31 -17.70
CA LYS A 87 -33.86 17.18 -16.72
C LYS A 87 -33.20 16.36 -15.61
N ASN A 88 -33.86 15.31 -15.13
CA ASN A 88 -33.33 14.44 -14.10
C ASN A 88 -32.26 13.48 -14.64
N LEU A 89 -32.31 13.09 -15.91
CA LEU A 89 -31.19 12.41 -16.58
C LEU A 89 -29.94 13.28 -16.64
N ALA A 90 -30.08 14.55 -17.05
CA ALA A 90 -28.95 15.48 -17.09
C ALA A 90 -28.31 15.64 -15.70
N ARG A 91 -29.12 15.77 -14.65
CA ARG A 91 -28.64 15.79 -13.25
C ARG A 91 -27.93 14.50 -12.84
N ALA A 92 -28.45 13.34 -13.23
CA ALA A 92 -27.81 12.06 -12.95
C ALA A 92 -26.47 11.89 -13.69
N ARG A 93 -26.37 12.37 -14.94
CA ARG A 93 -25.12 12.41 -15.72
C ARG A 93 -24.10 13.34 -15.08
N GLU A 94 -24.51 14.55 -14.71
CA GLU A 94 -23.64 15.52 -14.02
C GLU A 94 -23.11 14.95 -12.70
N HIS A 95 -23.94 14.23 -11.93
CA HIS A 95 -23.51 13.54 -10.72
C HIS A 95 -22.42 12.49 -11.00
N LEU A 96 -22.56 11.68 -12.05
CA LEU A 96 -21.57 10.67 -12.42
C LEU A 96 -20.25 11.30 -12.94
N GLN A 97 -20.35 12.39 -13.70
CA GLN A 97 -19.21 13.09 -14.29
C GLN A 97 -18.43 13.92 -13.26
N SER A 98 -19.13 14.59 -12.34
CA SER A 98 -18.54 15.42 -11.29
C SER A 98 -17.89 14.62 -10.17
N ALA A 99 -18.16 13.31 -10.09
CA ALA A 99 -17.62 12.43 -9.07
C ALA A 99 -16.09 12.26 -9.20
N ARG A 100 -15.35 13.05 -8.41
CA ARG A 100 -13.89 12.96 -8.31
C ARG A 100 -13.47 11.79 -7.42
N LYS A 101 -12.43 11.06 -7.83
CA LYS A 101 -11.80 9.95 -7.07
C LYS A 101 -12.72 8.74 -6.78
N THR A 102 -13.71 8.50 -7.64
CA THR A 102 -14.51 7.26 -7.63
C THR A 102 -13.64 6.05 -7.92
N GLU A 103 -13.86 4.95 -7.19
CA GLU A 103 -13.11 3.70 -7.35
C GLU A 103 -13.93 2.62 -8.05
N VAL A 104 -15.25 2.62 -7.82
CA VAL A 104 -16.19 1.70 -8.45
C VAL A 104 -17.44 2.47 -8.87
N TYR A 105 -17.77 2.37 -10.16
CA TYR A 105 -19.02 2.87 -10.71
C TYR A 105 -20.08 1.77 -10.76
N LEU A 106 -21.32 2.10 -10.43
CA LEU A 106 -22.47 1.20 -10.55
C LEU A 106 -23.54 1.87 -11.41
N LEU A 107 -23.92 1.22 -12.51
CA LEU A 107 -25.00 1.70 -13.37
C LEU A 107 -26.04 0.60 -13.55
N ASP A 108 -27.29 0.95 -13.28
CA ASP A 108 -28.43 0.03 -13.39
C ASP A 108 -29.24 0.29 -14.67
N ASP A 109 -29.98 -0.73 -15.09
CA ASP A 109 -30.94 -0.72 -16.21
C ASP A 109 -30.41 -0.35 -17.62
N ILE A 110 -29.13 -0.63 -17.90
CA ILE A 110 -28.50 -0.38 -19.22
C ILE A 110 -29.22 -1.16 -20.32
N GLY A 111 -29.57 -0.46 -21.41
CA GLY A 111 -30.43 -1.00 -22.46
C GLY A 111 -30.44 -0.21 -23.77
N PRO A 112 -31.61 -0.13 -24.46
CA PRO A 112 -31.70 0.47 -25.79
C PRO A 112 -31.28 1.94 -25.86
N LEU A 113 -31.63 2.76 -24.86
CA LEU A 113 -31.28 4.18 -24.83
C LEU A 113 -29.76 4.40 -24.93
N GLU A 114 -28.99 3.64 -24.15
CA GLU A 114 -27.52 3.70 -24.19
C GLU A 114 -26.95 3.17 -25.52
N LEU A 115 -27.63 2.21 -26.16
CA LEU A 115 -27.20 1.69 -27.46
C LEU A 115 -27.46 2.68 -28.60
N GLU A 116 -28.46 3.54 -28.46
CA GLU A 116 -28.82 4.61 -29.40
C GLU A 116 -27.97 5.89 -29.21
N GLY A 117 -27.05 5.91 -28.24
CA GLY A 117 -26.19 7.06 -27.95
C GLY A 117 -26.77 8.06 -26.94
N ASP A 118 -27.84 7.68 -26.26
CA ASP A 118 -28.53 8.48 -25.24
C ASP A 118 -28.31 7.88 -23.83
N GLY A 119 -29.06 8.33 -22.83
CA GLY A 119 -28.97 7.78 -21.47
C GLY A 119 -27.60 8.06 -20.84
N PHE A 120 -26.86 6.99 -20.54
CA PHE A 120 -25.53 7.04 -19.92
C PHE A 120 -24.37 6.65 -20.87
N ASP A 121 -24.58 6.63 -22.19
CA ASP A 121 -23.57 6.18 -23.16
C ASP A 121 -22.22 6.92 -23.04
N ASP A 122 -22.25 8.25 -23.03
CA ASP A 122 -21.07 9.11 -22.87
C ASP A 122 -20.34 8.87 -21.53
N VAL A 123 -21.12 8.64 -20.47
CA VAL A 123 -20.59 8.38 -19.13
C VAL A 123 -19.91 7.00 -19.10
N ILE A 124 -20.51 5.98 -19.72
CA ILE A 124 -19.92 4.64 -19.81
C ILE A 124 -18.61 4.72 -20.59
N ALA A 125 -18.59 5.38 -21.75
CA ALA A 125 -17.39 5.57 -22.55
C ALA A 125 -16.27 6.24 -21.73
N THR A 126 -16.60 7.34 -21.04
CA THR A 126 -15.66 8.07 -20.17
C THR A 126 -15.12 7.21 -19.02
N ILE A 127 -15.95 6.34 -18.44
CA ILE A 127 -15.52 5.44 -17.36
C ILE A 127 -14.60 4.33 -17.90
N LEU A 128 -14.85 3.83 -19.10
CA LEU A 128 -14.05 2.78 -19.71
C LEU A 128 -12.63 3.24 -20.05
N GLU A 129 -12.45 4.52 -20.40
CA GLU A 129 -11.12 5.14 -20.57
C GLU A 129 -10.32 5.22 -19.26
N LYS A 130 -11.01 5.30 -18.11
CA LYS A 130 -10.35 5.34 -16.80
C LYS A 130 -9.85 3.96 -16.42
N GLU A 131 -8.57 3.70 -16.66
CA GLU A 131 -8.01 2.35 -16.51
C GLU A 131 -8.13 1.71 -15.11
N LYS A 132 -8.25 2.54 -14.07
CA LYS A 132 -8.10 2.16 -12.65
C LYS A 132 -9.45 1.98 -11.94
N THR A 133 -10.56 2.29 -12.58
CA THR A 133 -11.91 2.24 -12.00
C THR A 133 -12.57 0.89 -12.25
N GLY A 134 -13.26 0.38 -11.23
CA GLY A 134 -14.18 -0.74 -11.40
C GLY A 134 -15.50 -0.24 -11.99
N LEU A 135 -16.14 -1.07 -12.82
CA LEU A 135 -17.44 -0.76 -13.40
C LEU A 135 -18.37 -1.96 -13.22
N ILE A 136 -19.53 -1.73 -12.62
CA ILE A 136 -20.59 -2.73 -12.44
C ILE A 136 -21.80 -2.25 -13.24
N LEU A 137 -22.19 -3.01 -14.26
CA LEU A 137 -23.32 -2.70 -15.13
C LEU A 137 -24.43 -3.72 -14.91
N ALA A 138 -25.64 -3.28 -14.63
CA ALA A 138 -26.82 -4.13 -14.80
C ALA A 138 -27.37 -3.94 -16.21
N VAL A 139 -27.31 -4.99 -17.03
CA VAL A 139 -27.67 -4.93 -18.46
C VAL A 139 -28.91 -5.76 -18.73
N LYS A 140 -29.88 -5.19 -19.46
CA LYS A 140 -31.06 -5.92 -19.95
C LYS A 140 -30.60 -7.09 -20.83
N LYS A 141 -31.07 -8.31 -20.53
CA LYS A 141 -30.60 -9.55 -21.21
C LYS A 141 -30.65 -9.48 -22.73
N ARG A 142 -31.75 -8.97 -23.30
CA ARG A 142 -31.91 -8.75 -24.75
C ARG A 142 -30.89 -7.79 -25.38
N CYS A 143 -30.26 -6.93 -24.58
CA CYS A 143 -29.28 -5.93 -25.02
C CYS A 143 -27.83 -6.38 -24.79
N LEU A 144 -27.60 -7.51 -24.10
CA LEU A 144 -26.27 -7.94 -23.67
C LEU A 144 -25.27 -8.01 -24.83
N GLY A 145 -25.61 -8.72 -25.90
CA GLY A 145 -24.71 -8.86 -27.07
C GLY A 145 -24.32 -7.51 -27.68
N LYS A 146 -25.31 -6.63 -27.90
CA LYS A 146 -25.09 -5.28 -28.45
C LYS A 146 -24.25 -4.39 -27.52
N VAL A 147 -24.44 -4.51 -26.21
CA VAL A 147 -23.63 -3.77 -25.21
C VAL A 147 -22.19 -4.25 -25.21
N LEU A 148 -21.97 -5.57 -25.29
CA LEU A 148 -20.61 -6.13 -25.37
C LEU A 148 -19.86 -5.66 -26.62
N GLU A 149 -20.56 -5.58 -27.75
CA GLU A 149 -20.02 -5.12 -29.02
C GLU A 149 -19.72 -3.61 -29.00
N ARG A 150 -20.72 -2.77 -28.67
CA ARG A 150 -20.60 -1.31 -28.66
C ARG A 150 -19.44 -0.83 -27.80
N TYR A 151 -19.29 -1.40 -26.61
CA TYR A 151 -18.26 -0.99 -25.64
C TYR A 151 -17.00 -1.87 -25.68
N ARG A 152 -16.88 -2.79 -26.65
CA ARG A 152 -15.72 -3.68 -26.83
C ARG A 152 -15.32 -4.44 -25.56
N LEU A 153 -16.30 -5.00 -24.86
CA LEU A 153 -16.12 -5.61 -23.53
C LEU A 153 -15.80 -7.10 -23.56
N SER A 154 -15.81 -7.73 -24.73
CA SER A 154 -15.75 -9.19 -24.94
C SER A 154 -14.55 -9.91 -24.30
N HIS A 155 -13.45 -9.22 -24.02
CA HIS A 155 -12.22 -9.85 -23.48
C HIS A 155 -11.85 -9.40 -22.06
N ASN A 156 -12.62 -8.51 -21.43
CA ASN A 156 -12.24 -7.92 -20.12
C ASN A 156 -13.44 -7.63 -19.20
N CYS A 157 -14.48 -8.47 -19.28
CA CYS A 157 -15.61 -8.42 -18.36
C CYS A 157 -15.98 -9.80 -17.82
N LEU A 158 -16.47 -9.85 -16.59
CA LEU A 158 -17.19 -11.01 -16.06
C LEU A 158 -18.68 -10.77 -16.17
N ILE A 159 -19.39 -11.73 -16.73
CA ILE A 159 -20.84 -11.69 -16.90
C ILE A 159 -21.46 -12.68 -15.92
N TYR A 160 -22.43 -12.21 -15.14
CA TYR A 160 -23.26 -13.02 -14.25
C TYR A 160 -24.71 -12.93 -14.72
N ASP A 161 -25.31 -14.07 -15.06
CA ASP A 161 -26.72 -14.14 -15.46
C ASP A 161 -27.54 -14.69 -14.30
N LEU A 162 -28.37 -13.85 -13.69
CA LEU A 162 -29.24 -14.22 -12.56
C LEU A 162 -30.26 -15.32 -12.90
N GLY A 163 -30.49 -15.63 -14.18
CA GLY A 163 -31.30 -16.77 -14.60
C GLY A 163 -30.57 -18.12 -14.53
N GLN A 164 -29.24 -18.12 -14.64
CA GLN A 164 -28.40 -19.32 -14.61
C GLN A 164 -27.64 -19.45 -13.28
N ASP A 165 -27.12 -18.33 -12.78
CA ASP A 165 -26.41 -18.21 -11.51
C ASP A 165 -27.42 -18.12 -10.36
N ARG A 166 -27.72 -19.26 -9.75
CA ARG A 166 -28.83 -19.40 -8.79
C ARG A 166 -28.63 -18.66 -7.45
N ASP A 167 -27.40 -18.25 -7.10
CA ASP A 167 -27.12 -17.60 -5.82
C ASP A 167 -26.58 -16.18 -5.96
N GLN A 168 -27.44 -15.20 -5.62
CA GLN A 168 -27.07 -13.78 -5.56
C GLN A 168 -25.99 -13.51 -4.50
N ASN A 169 -25.95 -14.26 -3.40
CA ASN A 169 -24.93 -14.11 -2.37
C ASN A 169 -23.56 -14.53 -2.89
N PHE A 170 -23.49 -15.64 -3.64
CA PHE A 170 -22.28 -16.06 -4.32
C PHE A 170 -21.75 -14.95 -5.25
N ILE A 171 -22.60 -14.39 -6.12
CA ILE A 171 -22.20 -13.30 -7.04
C ILE A 171 -21.69 -12.08 -6.26
N LEU A 172 -22.41 -11.68 -5.21
CA LEU A 172 -22.03 -10.57 -4.34
C LEU A 172 -20.68 -10.80 -3.65
N GLN A 173 -20.43 -12.02 -3.18
CA GLN A 173 -19.14 -12.40 -2.59
C GLN A 173 -18.02 -12.41 -3.63
N GLU A 174 -18.28 -12.96 -4.82
CA GLU A 174 -17.29 -13.09 -5.89
C GLU A 174 -16.86 -11.72 -6.44
N ILE A 175 -17.81 -10.83 -6.77
CA ILE A 175 -17.48 -9.46 -7.23
C ILE A 175 -16.65 -8.73 -6.17
N SER A 176 -17.07 -8.81 -4.90
CA SER A 176 -16.32 -8.19 -3.81
C SER A 176 -14.90 -8.77 -3.70
N ARG A 177 -14.77 -10.09 -3.76
CA ARG A 177 -13.48 -10.80 -3.69
C ARG A 177 -12.56 -10.40 -4.84
N ARG A 178 -13.08 -10.30 -6.07
CA ARG A 178 -12.31 -9.89 -7.26
C ARG A 178 -11.79 -8.47 -7.16
N LEU A 179 -12.63 -7.53 -6.68
CA LEU A 179 -12.21 -6.15 -6.40
C LEU A 179 -11.13 -6.09 -5.32
N GLU A 180 -11.27 -6.89 -4.24
CA GLU A 180 -10.25 -6.96 -3.18
C GLU A 180 -8.94 -7.59 -3.64
N GLN A 181 -9.00 -8.61 -4.49
CA GLN A 181 -7.83 -9.24 -5.11
C GLN A 181 -7.10 -8.26 -6.03
N ARG A 182 -7.84 -7.44 -6.77
CA ARG A 182 -7.26 -6.37 -7.60
C ARG A 182 -6.42 -5.42 -6.75
N ASP A 183 -6.97 -4.94 -5.63
CA ASP A 183 -6.24 -4.07 -4.70
C ASP A 183 -5.05 -4.82 -4.08
N ALA A 184 -5.21 -6.08 -3.66
CA ALA A 184 -4.13 -6.90 -3.11
C ALA A 184 -2.95 -7.06 -4.08
N ARG A 185 -3.22 -7.29 -5.38
CA ARG A 185 -2.17 -7.35 -6.42
C ARG A 185 -1.44 -6.03 -6.57
N GLN A 186 -2.16 -4.91 -6.55
CA GLN A 186 -1.53 -3.58 -6.63
C GLN A 186 -0.64 -3.30 -5.42
N ILE A 187 -1.14 -3.57 -4.21
CA ILE A 187 -0.40 -3.42 -2.96
C ILE A 187 0.86 -4.30 -2.98
N ALA A 188 0.73 -5.56 -3.44
CA ALA A 188 1.86 -6.47 -3.57
C ALA A 188 2.92 -5.94 -4.54
N THR A 189 2.50 -5.40 -5.69
CA THR A 189 3.45 -4.83 -6.68
C THR A 189 4.25 -3.67 -6.07
N PHE A 190 3.58 -2.77 -5.33
CA PHE A 190 4.27 -1.69 -4.61
C PHE A 190 5.19 -2.21 -3.50
N ALA A 191 4.78 -3.24 -2.76
CA ALA A 191 5.61 -3.84 -1.72
C ALA A 191 6.89 -4.46 -2.29
N VAL A 192 6.80 -5.15 -3.43
CA VAL A 192 7.96 -5.71 -4.14
C VAL A 192 8.86 -4.60 -4.66
N LEU A 193 8.30 -3.56 -5.28
CA LEU A 193 9.07 -2.39 -5.72
C LEU A 193 9.81 -1.72 -4.55
N ALA A 194 9.14 -1.54 -3.41
CA ALA A 194 9.77 -1.02 -2.19
C ALA A 194 10.93 -1.90 -1.74
N GLY A 195 10.71 -3.21 -1.65
CA GLY A 195 11.74 -4.17 -1.24
C GLY A 195 12.92 -4.21 -2.21
N LEU A 196 12.66 -4.16 -3.52
CA LEU A 196 13.70 -4.17 -4.57
C LEU A 196 14.48 -2.87 -4.57
N ALA A 197 13.82 -1.71 -4.42
CA ALA A 197 14.50 -0.43 -4.27
C ALA A 197 15.41 -0.45 -3.05
N GLU A 198 14.92 -0.94 -1.92
CA GLU A 198 15.66 -0.98 -0.66
C GLU A 198 16.86 -1.95 -0.68
N VAL A 199 16.75 -3.09 -1.37
CA VAL A 199 17.84 -4.06 -1.51
C VAL A 199 18.79 -3.67 -2.64
N GLY A 200 18.25 -3.39 -3.82
CA GLY A 200 18.98 -3.04 -5.03
C GLY A 200 19.70 -1.69 -4.90
N LEU A 201 18.95 -0.58 -4.78
CA LEU A 201 19.57 0.75 -4.64
C LEU A 201 20.40 0.82 -3.36
N GLY A 202 19.97 0.17 -2.27
CA GLY A 202 20.77 0.10 -1.05
C GLY A 202 22.15 -0.53 -1.25
N SER A 203 22.25 -1.58 -2.09
CA SER A 203 23.53 -2.23 -2.43
C SER A 203 24.40 -1.37 -3.36
N VAL A 204 23.79 -0.70 -4.34
CA VAL A 204 24.48 0.22 -5.26
C VAL A 204 25.03 1.43 -4.51
N LEU A 205 24.19 2.10 -3.70
CA LEU A 205 24.61 3.24 -2.86
C LEU A 205 25.70 2.83 -1.88
N HIS A 206 25.67 1.59 -1.39
CA HIS A 206 26.74 1.08 -0.54
C HIS A 206 28.06 0.92 -1.30
N SER A 207 28.00 0.41 -2.53
CA SER A 207 29.16 0.20 -3.39
C SER A 207 29.79 1.53 -3.81
N LEU A 208 28.96 2.53 -4.10
CA LEU A 208 29.38 3.89 -4.44
C LEU A 208 29.84 4.73 -3.24
N LYS A 209 29.83 4.17 -2.02
CA LYS A 209 30.20 4.86 -0.76
C LYS A 209 29.47 6.20 -0.55
N ILE A 210 28.24 6.32 -1.05
CA ILE A 210 27.48 7.57 -0.96
C ILE A 210 27.07 7.84 0.51
N PRO A 211 27.44 8.99 1.09
CA PRO A 211 27.03 9.36 2.43
C PRO A 211 25.51 9.56 2.50
N LEU A 212 24.92 9.39 3.68
CA LEU A 212 23.47 9.61 3.92
C LEU A 212 22.52 8.71 3.12
N LYS A 213 22.99 7.62 2.52
CA LYS A 213 22.16 6.65 1.75
C LYS A 213 20.87 6.21 2.48
N GLY A 214 20.91 6.08 3.81
CA GLY A 214 19.73 5.71 4.60
C GLY A 214 18.62 6.76 4.57
N HIS A 215 18.97 8.05 4.55
CA HIS A 215 18.00 9.14 4.41
C HIS A 215 17.42 9.19 3.00
N PHE A 216 18.24 8.95 1.98
CA PHE A 216 17.78 8.87 0.60
C PHE A 216 16.77 7.72 0.40
N LEU A 217 17.09 6.52 0.90
CA LEU A 217 16.19 5.36 0.85
C LEU A 217 14.88 5.61 1.62
N ALA A 218 14.96 6.26 2.78
CA ALA A 218 13.78 6.65 3.54
C ALA A 218 12.88 7.63 2.75
N LEU A 219 13.46 8.62 2.06
CA LEU A 219 12.69 9.53 1.19
C LEU A 219 12.02 8.77 0.04
N LEU A 220 12.75 7.87 -0.61
CA LEU A 220 12.22 7.04 -1.69
C LEU A 220 11.05 6.17 -1.21
N GLN A 221 11.15 5.60 -0.01
CA GLN A 221 10.07 4.83 0.60
C GLN A 221 8.80 5.69 0.80
N LEU A 222 8.93 6.93 1.29
CA LEU A 222 7.79 7.84 1.44
C LEU A 222 7.18 8.24 0.10
N MET A 223 7.99 8.47 -0.93
CA MET A 223 7.50 8.75 -2.27
C MET A 223 6.70 7.58 -2.83
N LEU A 224 7.19 6.35 -2.64
CA LEU A 224 6.51 5.15 -3.11
C LEU A 224 5.19 4.90 -2.36
N LEU A 225 5.17 5.06 -1.03
CA LEU A 225 3.96 4.98 -0.23
C LEU A 225 2.95 6.07 -0.65
N THR A 226 3.43 7.27 -0.99
CA THR A 226 2.57 8.35 -1.49
C THR A 226 1.97 8.03 -2.85
N ALA A 227 2.78 7.52 -3.78
CA ALA A 227 2.30 7.08 -5.09
C ALA A 227 1.25 5.96 -4.98
N CYS A 228 1.45 5.01 -4.08
CA CYS A 228 0.45 3.98 -3.80
C CYS A 228 -0.81 4.58 -3.16
N GLY A 229 -0.66 5.48 -2.20
CA GLY A 229 -1.76 6.15 -1.53
C GLY A 229 -2.65 6.91 -2.51
N ASN A 230 -2.06 7.56 -3.52
CA ASN A 230 -2.79 8.19 -4.62
C ASN A 230 -3.56 7.20 -5.49
N ARG A 231 -3.04 5.98 -5.66
CA ARG A 231 -3.67 4.95 -6.49
C ARG A 231 -4.81 4.21 -5.79
N LEU A 232 -4.67 3.98 -4.49
CA LEU A 232 -5.59 3.17 -3.68
C LEU A 232 -6.29 3.97 -2.58
N ASN A 233 -6.28 5.29 -2.67
CA ASN A 233 -6.83 6.20 -1.66
C ASN A 233 -6.37 5.87 -0.23
N GLY A 234 -5.06 5.68 -0.04
CA GLY A 234 -4.45 5.37 1.27
C GLY A 234 -4.63 3.93 1.75
N ARG A 235 -5.33 3.08 0.99
CA ARG A 235 -5.55 1.68 1.36
C ARG A 235 -4.27 0.86 1.14
N GLY A 236 -3.95 -0.01 2.09
CA GLY A 236 -2.83 -0.95 1.97
C GLY A 236 -1.44 -0.43 2.33
N LEU A 237 -1.29 0.84 2.74
CA LEU A 237 0.02 1.43 3.04
C LEU A 237 0.79 0.68 4.14
N TYR A 238 0.10 0.28 5.21
CA TYR A 238 0.67 -0.55 6.28
C TYR A 238 1.14 -1.93 5.75
N GLN A 239 0.40 -2.52 4.82
CA GLN A 239 0.75 -3.82 4.23
C GLN A 239 2.02 -3.68 3.39
N ILE A 240 2.17 -2.60 2.62
CA ILE A 240 3.36 -2.30 1.83
C ILE A 240 4.58 -2.18 2.73
N ALA A 241 4.49 -1.37 3.79
CA ALA A 241 5.58 -1.19 4.74
C ALA A 241 6.00 -2.50 5.41
N THR A 242 5.01 -3.30 5.84
CA THR A 242 5.25 -4.58 6.51
C THR A 242 5.89 -5.59 5.56
N ILE A 243 5.35 -5.75 4.35
CA ILE A 243 5.87 -6.70 3.37
C ILE A 243 7.25 -6.26 2.88
N ALA A 244 7.47 -4.96 2.62
CA ALA A 244 8.79 -4.44 2.25
C ALA A 244 9.86 -4.72 3.33
N ALA A 245 9.51 -4.51 4.60
CA ALA A 245 10.38 -4.84 5.73
C ALA A 245 10.69 -6.35 5.78
N LEU A 246 9.68 -7.19 5.55
CA LEU A 246 9.87 -8.64 5.46
C LEU A 246 10.76 -9.05 4.27
N LEU A 247 10.55 -8.47 3.10
CA LEU A 247 11.40 -8.72 1.92
C LEU A 247 12.85 -8.31 2.18
N LYS A 248 13.09 -7.21 2.89
CA LYS A 248 14.42 -6.80 3.34
C LYS A 248 15.07 -7.84 4.26
N SER A 249 14.30 -8.54 5.09
CA SER A 249 14.82 -9.61 5.96
C SER A 249 15.39 -10.80 5.18
N PHE A 250 14.91 -11.04 3.96
CA PHE A 250 15.44 -12.06 3.05
C PHE A 250 16.70 -11.64 2.31
N SER A 251 17.16 -10.38 2.47
CA SER A 251 18.35 -9.89 1.80
C SER A 251 19.62 -10.62 2.31
N PRO A 252 20.51 -11.05 1.40
CA PRO A 252 21.73 -11.79 1.76
C PRO A 252 22.79 -10.93 2.49
N ALA A 253 22.70 -9.59 2.41
CA ALA A 253 23.75 -8.68 2.87
C ALA A 253 23.35 -7.82 4.09
N GLY A 254 24.23 -7.77 5.10
CA GLY A 254 24.18 -6.82 6.22
C GLY A 254 23.33 -7.24 7.43
N PRO A 255 23.36 -6.45 8.52
CA PRO A 255 22.50 -6.66 9.69
C PRO A 255 21.03 -6.50 9.28
N ARG A 256 20.24 -7.57 9.43
CA ARG A 256 18.89 -7.67 8.86
C ARG A 256 17.82 -6.92 9.66
N LEU A 257 17.96 -6.92 10.99
CA LEU A 257 16.87 -6.53 11.87
C LEU A 257 16.70 -5.02 12.02
N LYS A 258 17.81 -4.29 12.15
CA LYS A 258 17.77 -2.84 12.31
C LYS A 258 17.07 -2.21 11.10
N PRO A 259 17.53 -2.36 9.84
CA PRO A 259 16.85 -1.76 8.69
C PRO A 259 15.37 -2.17 8.56
N MET A 260 15.05 -3.45 8.82
CA MET A 260 13.67 -3.94 8.83
C MET A 260 12.77 -3.16 9.81
N PHE A 261 13.25 -2.95 11.05
CA PHE A 261 12.51 -2.18 12.05
C PHE A 261 12.33 -0.72 11.64
N TYR A 262 13.35 -0.09 11.05
CA TYR A 262 13.25 1.29 10.54
C TYR A 262 12.19 1.37 9.44
N ILE A 263 12.26 0.52 8.40
CA ILE A 263 11.31 0.49 7.27
C ILE A 263 9.87 0.30 7.74
N PHE A 264 9.66 -0.66 8.66
CA PHE A 264 8.36 -0.96 9.22
C PHE A 264 7.81 0.23 10.02
N THR A 265 8.57 0.76 10.98
CA THR A 265 8.14 1.85 11.86
C THR A 265 7.86 3.12 11.05
N GLN A 266 8.72 3.45 10.09
CA GLN A 266 8.52 4.56 9.16
C GLN A 266 7.22 4.42 8.38
N GLY A 267 7.01 3.27 7.73
CA GLY A 267 5.82 3.07 6.92
C GLY A 267 4.53 2.95 7.76
N ALA A 268 4.61 2.39 8.96
CA ALA A 268 3.49 2.33 9.90
C ALA A 268 3.05 3.72 10.37
N LEU A 269 4.02 4.58 10.72
CA LEU A 269 3.73 5.96 11.14
C LEU A 269 3.28 6.84 9.99
N PHE A 270 3.77 6.61 8.77
CA PHE A 270 3.22 7.24 7.58
C PHE A 270 1.75 6.81 7.33
N ALA A 271 1.45 5.52 7.50
CA ALA A 271 0.11 4.98 7.27
C ALA A 271 -0.90 5.40 8.35
N LEU A 272 -0.47 5.66 9.59
CA LEU A 272 -1.37 5.90 10.73
C LEU A 272 -2.32 7.08 10.50
N PRO A 273 -1.86 8.32 10.19
CA PRO A 273 -2.77 9.45 9.92
C PRO A 273 -3.71 9.19 8.74
N THR A 274 -3.22 8.49 7.72
CA THR A 274 -3.97 8.18 6.50
C THR A 274 -4.97 7.03 6.66
N SER A 275 -4.87 6.27 7.75
CA SER A 275 -5.81 5.21 8.12
C SER A 275 -6.93 5.73 9.03
N LEU A 276 -6.62 6.72 9.86
CA LEU A 276 -7.57 7.40 10.75
C LEU A 276 -8.38 8.46 9.99
N LEU A 277 -7.77 9.11 9.00
CA LEU A 277 -8.38 10.17 8.20
C LEU A 277 -8.36 9.79 6.71
N ASN A 278 -9.26 10.36 5.94
CA ASN A 278 -9.32 10.13 4.49
C ASN A 278 -8.03 10.54 3.78
N TRP A 279 -7.60 9.77 2.77
CA TRP A 279 -6.44 10.10 1.94
C TRP A 279 -6.54 11.50 1.31
N ARG A 280 -5.71 12.41 1.80
CA ARG A 280 -5.52 13.80 1.35
C ARG A 280 -4.04 14.15 1.43
N LEU A 281 -3.62 15.21 0.74
CA LEU A 281 -2.23 15.70 0.82
C LEU A 281 -1.85 16.00 2.28
N ALA A 282 -2.71 16.70 3.03
CA ALA A 282 -2.47 17.02 4.43
C ALA A 282 -2.18 15.77 5.30
N THR A 283 -2.96 14.70 5.14
CA THR A 283 -2.73 13.45 5.90
C THR A 283 -1.43 12.76 5.51
N ALA A 284 -1.03 12.85 4.23
CA ALA A 284 0.24 12.31 3.76
C ALA A 284 1.44 13.11 4.31
N LEU A 285 1.32 14.45 4.36
CA LEU A 285 2.34 15.33 4.95
C LEU A 285 2.50 15.11 6.46
N ILE A 286 1.40 14.95 7.19
CA ILE A 286 1.44 14.61 8.62
C ILE A 286 2.13 13.26 8.83
N GLY A 287 1.79 12.25 8.02
CA GLY A 287 2.45 10.93 8.05
C GLY A 287 3.95 11.01 7.75
N ALA A 288 4.34 11.85 6.79
CA ALA A 288 5.74 12.08 6.43
C ALA A 288 6.52 12.74 7.56
N ALA A 289 5.97 13.80 8.17
CA ALA A 289 6.57 14.49 9.29
C ALA A 289 6.75 13.55 10.49
N LEU A 290 5.70 12.79 10.86
CA LEU A 290 5.76 11.83 11.95
C LEU A 290 6.83 10.76 11.71
N SER A 291 6.84 10.18 10.51
CA SER A 291 7.84 9.21 10.10
C SER A 291 9.27 9.77 10.11
N SER A 292 9.46 11.04 9.76
CA SER A 292 10.80 11.65 9.73
C SER A 292 11.33 11.92 11.13
N THR A 293 10.46 12.49 11.99
CA THR A 293 10.77 12.86 13.36
C THR A 293 11.10 11.64 14.21
N ILE A 294 10.28 10.58 14.14
CA ILE A 294 10.47 9.40 14.98
C ILE A 294 11.80 8.67 14.69
N MET A 295 12.29 8.70 13.45
CA MET A 295 13.53 8.04 13.07
C MET A 295 14.73 8.77 13.64
N LEU A 296 14.67 10.10 13.70
CA LEU A 296 15.68 10.91 14.38
C LEU A 296 15.63 10.69 15.90
N LEU A 297 14.44 10.72 16.49
CA LEU A 297 14.25 10.46 17.93
C LEU A 297 14.75 9.07 18.33
N LEU A 298 14.44 8.04 17.54
CA LEU A 298 14.91 6.68 17.80
C LEU A 298 16.44 6.57 17.71
N ALA A 299 17.06 7.24 16.73
CA ALA A 299 18.51 7.29 16.62
C ALA A 299 19.17 8.00 17.81
N LEU A 300 18.63 9.15 18.22
CA LEU A 300 19.11 9.90 19.39
C LEU A 300 18.86 9.13 20.69
N GLY A 301 17.72 8.46 20.83
CA GLY A 301 17.39 7.63 21.98
C GLY A 301 18.33 6.43 22.13
N PHE A 302 18.67 5.75 21.03
CA PHE A 302 19.70 4.70 21.07
C PHE A 302 21.08 5.24 21.45
N ALA A 303 21.45 6.43 20.96
CA ALA A 303 22.70 7.06 21.34
C ALA A 303 22.72 7.47 22.83
N LEU A 304 21.60 8.00 23.35
CA LEU A 304 21.41 8.29 24.77
C LEU A 304 21.53 7.02 25.62
N LEU A 305 20.92 5.92 25.17
CA LEU A 305 21.01 4.64 25.89
C LEU A 305 22.45 4.13 25.91
N GLN A 306 23.15 4.19 24.77
CA GLN A 306 24.48 3.62 24.60
C GLN A 306 25.58 4.45 25.26
N TYR A 307 25.52 5.78 25.15
CA TYR A 307 26.61 6.69 25.54
C TYR A 307 26.21 7.73 26.59
N GLY A 308 24.93 7.83 26.95
CA GLY A 308 24.44 8.81 27.93
C GLY A 308 24.52 10.26 27.45
N GLN A 309 24.52 11.19 28.40
CA GLN A 309 24.58 12.64 28.13
C GLN A 309 25.89 13.06 27.45
N ALA A 310 26.97 12.32 27.65
CA ALA A 310 28.28 12.61 27.05
C ALA A 310 28.24 12.67 25.51
N TYR A 311 27.35 11.89 24.88
CA TYR A 311 27.13 11.95 23.43
C TYR A 311 26.54 13.30 22.98
N PHE A 312 25.59 13.84 23.73
CA PHE A 312 24.95 15.12 23.41
C PHE A 312 25.89 16.29 23.66
N SER A 313 26.67 16.25 24.75
CA SER A 313 27.73 17.23 25.00
C SER A 313 28.83 17.18 23.92
N MET A 314 29.17 15.99 23.43
CA MET A 314 30.10 15.83 22.32
C MET A 314 29.56 16.46 21.04
N LEU A 315 28.29 16.20 20.70
CA LEU A 315 27.64 16.81 19.53
C LEU A 315 27.62 18.34 19.61
N GLU A 316 27.23 18.90 20.75
CA GLU A 316 27.17 20.34 20.96
C GLU A 316 28.55 21.00 20.78
N LYS A 317 29.58 20.45 21.43
CA LYS A 317 30.96 20.97 21.31
C LYS A 317 31.50 20.83 19.90
N ALA A 318 31.25 19.70 19.23
CA ALA A 318 31.70 19.46 17.87
C ALA A 318 31.04 20.41 16.87
N LEU A 319 29.72 20.63 16.97
CA LEU A 319 28.97 21.55 16.11
C LEU A 319 29.38 23.01 16.33
N ASN A 320 29.52 23.45 17.58
CA ASN A 320 29.99 24.79 17.89
C ASN A 320 31.42 25.03 17.39
N ARG A 321 32.30 24.03 17.47
CA ARG A 321 33.65 24.13 16.90
C ARG A 321 33.64 24.24 15.38
N LEU A 322 32.73 23.55 14.71
CA LEU A 322 32.57 23.66 13.26
C LEU A 322 32.01 25.04 12.86
N LEU A 323 31.00 25.55 13.56
CA LEU A 323 30.42 26.85 13.25
C LEU A 323 31.33 28.03 13.58
N ALA A 324 32.19 27.88 14.59
CA ALA A 324 33.24 28.86 14.89
C ALA A 324 34.18 29.08 13.68
N THR A 325 34.40 28.07 12.83
CA THR A 325 35.20 28.23 11.60
C THR A 325 34.55 29.15 10.55
N ILE A 326 33.23 29.36 10.65
CA ILE A 326 32.43 30.22 9.77
C ILE A 326 32.03 31.52 10.50
N GLY A 327 32.56 31.75 11.72
CA GLY A 327 32.23 32.93 12.53
C GLY A 327 30.81 32.91 13.13
N ALA A 328 30.18 31.73 13.21
CA ALA A 328 28.84 31.56 13.78
C ALA A 328 28.88 30.79 15.11
N GLY A 329 27.86 30.99 15.95
CA GLY A 329 27.73 30.36 17.26
C GLY A 329 28.40 31.15 18.41
N PRO A 330 28.41 30.61 19.64
CA PRO A 330 27.90 29.30 20.02
C PRO A 330 26.37 29.27 20.13
N TYR A 331 25.76 28.16 19.69
CA TYR A 331 24.34 27.88 19.93
C TYR A 331 24.19 26.66 20.84
N GLY A 332 23.09 26.62 21.60
CA GLY A 332 22.74 25.46 22.41
C GLY A 332 22.32 24.28 21.52
N LEU A 333 22.51 23.06 22.03
CA LEU A 333 22.18 21.82 21.33
C LEU A 333 20.72 21.77 20.81
N GLU A 334 19.79 22.34 21.56
CA GLU A 334 18.37 22.39 21.21
C GLU A 334 18.14 23.08 19.87
N SER A 335 18.86 24.17 19.60
CA SER A 335 18.76 24.91 18.34
C SER A 335 19.21 24.05 17.14
N TYR A 336 20.29 23.28 17.31
CA TYR A 336 20.76 22.34 16.28
C TYR A 336 19.75 21.24 16.01
N LEU A 337 19.15 20.68 17.07
CA LEU A 337 18.15 19.64 16.93
C LEU A 337 16.90 20.18 16.23
N ILE A 338 16.39 21.35 16.64
CA ILE A 338 15.23 22.00 16.00
C ILE A 338 15.52 22.25 14.52
N ALA A 339 16.67 22.84 14.19
CA ALA A 339 17.06 23.09 12.80
C ALA A 339 17.11 21.79 11.97
N LEU A 340 17.67 20.71 12.53
CA LEU A 340 17.73 19.40 11.89
C LEU A 340 16.33 18.78 11.70
N PHE A 341 15.44 18.90 12.68
CA PHE A 341 14.05 18.45 12.57
C PHE A 341 13.30 19.23 11.49
N LEU A 342 13.39 20.55 11.48
CA LEU A 342 12.75 21.41 10.48
C LEU A 342 13.26 21.11 9.07
N LEU A 343 14.58 20.99 8.89
CA LEU A 343 15.17 20.62 7.61
C LEU A 343 14.64 19.27 7.12
N LYS A 344 14.59 18.27 8.00
CA LYS A 344 14.07 16.94 7.65
C LYS A 344 12.58 16.95 7.31
N ILE A 345 11.77 17.67 8.09
CA ILE A 345 10.34 17.82 7.80
C ILE A 345 10.16 18.49 6.44
N GLY A 346 10.90 19.58 6.16
CA GLY A 346 10.88 20.28 4.88
C GLY A 346 11.25 19.37 3.69
N LEU A 347 12.34 18.62 3.80
CA LEU A 347 12.76 17.68 2.75
C LEU A 347 11.72 16.58 2.51
N THR A 348 11.17 15.98 3.57
CA THR A 348 10.14 14.93 3.43
C THR A 348 8.81 15.48 2.90
N ALA A 349 8.41 16.69 3.31
CA ALA A 349 7.23 17.37 2.81
C ALA A 349 7.37 17.70 1.32
N GLY A 350 8.54 18.18 0.89
CA GLY A 350 8.86 18.41 -0.52
C GLY A 350 8.77 17.12 -1.34
N ALA A 351 9.44 16.05 -0.90
CA ALA A 351 9.44 14.76 -1.61
C ALA A 351 8.03 14.16 -1.70
N VAL A 352 7.24 14.21 -0.63
CA VAL A 352 5.85 13.72 -0.61
C VAL A 352 4.95 14.61 -1.47
N SER A 353 5.12 15.92 -1.47
CA SER A 353 4.33 16.82 -2.33
C SER A 353 4.61 16.54 -3.81
N ILE A 354 5.90 16.39 -4.17
CA ILE A 354 6.30 16.01 -5.53
C ILE A 354 5.66 14.67 -5.91
N ALA A 355 5.77 13.64 -5.05
CA ALA A 355 5.15 12.33 -5.30
C ALA A 355 3.62 12.37 -5.32
N TYR A 356 2.99 13.31 -4.61
CA TYR A 356 1.54 13.45 -4.57
C TYR A 356 0.98 14.05 -5.86
N PHE A 357 1.66 15.05 -6.42
CA PHE A 357 1.21 15.73 -7.64
C PHE A 357 1.75 15.10 -8.91
N SER A 358 2.95 14.53 -8.87
CA SER A 358 3.47 13.77 -10.00
C SER A 358 2.66 12.49 -10.16
N ARG A 359 2.15 12.23 -11.36
CA ARG A 359 1.53 10.93 -11.71
C ARG A 359 2.55 9.78 -11.70
N CYS A 360 3.83 10.09 -11.43
CA CYS A 360 4.96 9.15 -11.40
C CYS A 360 4.89 8.15 -12.57
N SER A 361 4.82 8.64 -13.80
CA SER A 361 4.72 7.82 -15.02
C SER A 361 5.82 6.75 -15.11
N PHE A 362 7.02 7.06 -14.62
CA PHE A 362 8.12 6.09 -14.50
C PHE A 362 7.76 4.89 -13.60
N LEU A 363 7.13 5.13 -12.44
CA LEU A 363 6.64 4.05 -11.58
C LEU A 363 5.55 3.27 -12.28
N GLU A 364 4.70 3.90 -13.08
CA GLU A 364 3.67 3.20 -13.86
C GLU A 364 4.28 2.26 -14.91
N GLN A 365 5.37 2.68 -15.58
CA GLN A 365 6.10 1.84 -16.51
C GLN A 365 6.74 0.63 -15.81
N GLN A 366 7.39 0.82 -14.65
CA GLN A 366 7.96 -0.28 -13.88
C GLN A 366 6.89 -1.22 -13.29
N LEU A 367 5.77 -0.65 -12.82
CA LEU A 367 4.60 -1.40 -12.35
C LEU A 367 4.01 -2.26 -13.47
N SER A 368 3.96 -1.76 -14.71
CA SER A 368 3.42 -2.52 -15.85
C SER A 368 4.26 -3.77 -16.17
N ARG A 369 5.59 -3.66 -16.09
CA ARG A 369 6.52 -4.78 -16.29
C ARG A 369 6.35 -5.87 -15.23
N LEU A 370 6.20 -5.49 -13.97
CA LEU A 370 6.02 -6.43 -12.86
C LEU A 370 4.61 -7.03 -12.80
N ARG A 371 3.60 -6.34 -13.34
CA ARG A 371 2.20 -6.80 -13.30
C ARG A 371 1.95 -8.08 -14.07
N GLY A 372 2.54 -8.21 -15.27
CA GLY A 372 2.40 -9.40 -16.12
C GLY A 372 2.89 -10.69 -15.46
N GLN A 373 3.65 -10.59 -14.37
CA GLN A 373 4.33 -11.72 -13.72
C GLN A 373 3.83 -11.97 -12.29
N THR A 374 2.92 -11.12 -11.79
CA THR A 374 2.24 -11.31 -10.49
C THR A 374 1.03 -12.24 -10.61
N THR A 375 1.16 -13.34 -11.34
CA THR A 375 0.23 -14.47 -11.20
C THR A 375 0.38 -15.05 -9.79
N PRO A 376 -0.72 -15.46 -9.13
CA PRO A 376 -0.62 -16.07 -7.82
C PRO A 376 0.22 -17.34 -7.96
N ALA A 377 1.44 -17.35 -7.46
CA ALA A 377 2.15 -18.61 -7.29
C ALA A 377 1.33 -19.49 -6.34
N THR A 378 1.34 -20.80 -6.61
CA THR A 378 1.10 -21.81 -5.58
C THR A 378 1.75 -21.37 -4.28
N ALA A 379 1.00 -21.43 -3.18
CA ALA A 379 1.42 -20.92 -1.88
C ALA A 379 2.90 -21.25 -1.63
N PRO A 380 3.72 -20.27 -1.21
CA PRO A 380 5.13 -20.52 -0.97
C PRO A 380 5.25 -21.74 -0.05
N PRO A 381 6.20 -22.67 -0.32
CA PRO A 381 6.37 -23.86 0.51
C PRO A 381 6.51 -23.41 1.95
N ALA A 382 5.81 -24.10 2.86
CA ALA A 382 5.89 -23.83 4.29
C ALA A 382 7.37 -23.81 4.69
N MET A 383 7.90 -22.63 4.98
CA MET A 383 9.29 -22.50 5.43
C MET A 383 9.35 -23.09 6.82
N ALA A 384 10.14 -24.17 6.98
CA ALA A 384 10.31 -24.82 8.26
C ALA A 384 10.75 -23.78 9.31
N PRO A 385 10.11 -23.75 10.50
CA PRO A 385 10.50 -22.83 11.55
C PRO A 385 11.96 -23.06 11.92
N SER A 386 12.79 -22.02 11.82
CA SER A 386 14.15 -22.12 12.38
C SER A 386 14.03 -22.23 13.90
N PRO A 387 14.71 -23.20 14.54
CA PRO A 387 14.64 -23.37 15.99
C PRO A 387 15.11 -22.09 16.68
N SER A 388 14.27 -21.54 17.57
CA SER A 388 14.67 -20.45 18.45
C SER A 388 15.69 -20.99 19.46
N GLY A 389 16.95 -20.59 19.30
CA GLY A 389 18.01 -21.01 20.23
C GLY A 389 17.71 -20.56 21.66
N SER A 390 18.15 -21.32 22.66
CA SER A 390 18.06 -20.95 24.07
C SER A 390 18.78 -19.61 24.36
N TRP A 391 18.36 -18.91 25.42
CA TRP A 391 18.99 -17.63 25.84
C TRP A 391 20.53 -17.70 25.96
N PRO A 392 21.14 -18.72 26.58
CA PRO A 392 22.61 -18.81 26.68
C PRO A 392 23.31 -18.95 25.32
N VAL A 393 22.70 -19.65 24.35
CA VAL A 393 23.25 -19.77 22.99
C VAL A 393 23.21 -18.42 22.26
N SER A 394 22.15 -17.64 22.49
CA SER A 394 22.01 -16.30 21.92
C SER A 394 23.02 -15.32 22.51
N ALA A 395 23.24 -15.40 23.83
CA ALA A 395 24.23 -14.60 24.56
C ALA A 395 25.67 -14.86 24.06
N ARG A 396 26.04 -16.14 23.84
CA ARG A 396 27.37 -16.50 23.32
C ARG A 396 27.59 -16.01 21.88
N LYS A 397 26.56 -16.09 21.03
CA LYS A 397 26.61 -15.54 19.66
C LYS A 397 26.73 -14.01 19.66
N ALA A 398 25.97 -13.33 20.52
CA ALA A 398 26.04 -11.88 20.68
C ALA A 398 27.42 -11.41 21.13
N LEU A 399 28.07 -12.15 22.04
CA LEU A 399 29.44 -11.83 22.47
C LEU A 399 30.45 -11.96 21.31
N ARG A 400 30.32 -13.01 20.50
CA ARG A 400 31.16 -13.18 19.29
C ARG A 400 30.96 -12.04 18.29
N ASP A 401 29.72 -11.59 18.11
CA ASP A 401 29.41 -10.50 17.18
C ASP A 401 29.91 -9.14 17.68
N LEU A 402 29.95 -8.93 19.01
CA LEU A 402 30.52 -7.73 19.63
C LEU A 402 32.01 -7.57 19.32
N VAL A 403 32.76 -8.67 19.30
CA VAL A 403 34.21 -8.69 19.03
C VAL A 403 34.52 -8.57 17.53
N HIS A 404 33.51 -8.64 16.67
CA HIS A 404 33.73 -8.51 15.23
C HIS A 404 34.17 -7.08 14.87
N PRO A 405 35.18 -6.89 13.99
CA PRO A 405 35.70 -5.56 13.64
C PRO A 405 34.65 -4.53 13.18
N ARG A 406 33.57 -5.00 12.55
CA ARG A 406 32.45 -4.18 12.07
C ARG A 406 31.63 -3.56 13.21
N ALA A 407 31.58 -4.22 14.36
CA ALA A 407 30.88 -3.75 15.54
C ALA A 407 31.80 -2.91 16.44
N LEU A 408 33.07 -3.30 16.58
CA LEU A 408 34.06 -2.56 17.36
C LEU A 408 34.42 -1.21 16.76
N LEU A 409 34.59 -1.12 15.44
CA LEU A 409 35.09 0.10 14.80
C LEU A 409 34.18 1.33 15.06
N PRO A 410 32.85 1.28 14.86
CA PRO A 410 31.98 2.42 15.20
C PRO A 410 31.98 2.75 16.70
N LEU A 411 32.07 1.73 17.55
CA LEU A 411 32.13 1.87 19.01
C LEU A 411 33.39 2.65 19.43
N ILE A 412 34.56 2.21 18.94
CA ILE A 412 35.85 2.84 19.23
C ILE A 412 35.87 4.28 18.71
N ILE A 413 35.46 4.51 17.46
CA ILE A 413 35.45 5.86 16.87
C ILE A 413 34.54 6.79 17.68
N THR A 414 33.33 6.35 18.01
CA THR A 414 32.36 7.18 18.75
C THR A 414 32.84 7.43 20.18
N SER A 415 33.30 6.41 20.89
CA SER A 415 33.82 6.56 22.25
C SER A 415 35.07 7.43 22.30
N THR A 416 35.98 7.30 21.34
CA THR A 416 37.18 8.16 21.25
C THR A 416 36.79 9.61 20.97
N ALA A 417 35.83 9.83 20.08
CA ALA A 417 35.33 11.17 19.79
C ALA A 417 34.66 11.80 21.04
N ILE A 418 33.87 11.02 21.79
CA ILE A 418 33.29 11.50 23.06
C ILE A 418 34.42 11.88 24.03
N ILE A 419 35.39 11.00 24.25
CA ILE A 419 36.52 11.28 25.17
C ILE A 419 37.28 12.54 24.74
N TYR A 420 37.55 12.69 23.44
CA TYR A 420 38.26 13.85 22.89
C TYR A 420 37.50 15.18 23.11
N PHE A 421 36.20 15.22 22.83
CA PHE A 421 35.43 16.46 22.93
C PHE A 421 34.95 16.78 24.35
N THR A 422 34.62 15.76 25.17
CA THR A 422 34.09 15.98 26.51
C THR A 422 35.17 16.02 27.59
N GLN A 423 36.36 15.49 27.33
CA GLN A 423 37.46 15.33 28.29
C GLN A 423 36.97 14.80 29.66
N PRO A 424 36.24 13.66 29.69
CA PRO A 424 35.70 13.13 30.93
C PRO A 424 36.84 12.55 31.78
N GLY A 425 36.62 12.46 33.11
CA GLY A 425 37.58 11.81 34.01
C GLY A 425 37.84 10.34 33.62
N THR A 426 38.95 9.76 34.11
CA THR A 426 39.34 8.36 33.82
C THR A 426 38.25 7.36 34.21
N THR A 427 37.63 7.56 35.38
CA THR A 427 36.51 6.75 35.89
C THR A 427 35.27 6.85 34.99
N GLN A 428 34.92 8.07 34.57
CA GLN A 428 33.77 8.32 33.69
C GLN A 428 33.99 7.73 32.29
N SER A 429 35.21 7.79 31.77
CA SER A 429 35.60 7.16 30.50
C SER A 429 35.44 5.64 30.55
N GLY A 430 35.85 5.01 31.66
CA GLY A 430 35.66 3.57 31.88
C GLY A 430 34.18 3.18 31.92
N VAL A 431 33.34 3.93 32.64
CA VAL A 431 31.89 3.70 32.72
C VAL A 431 31.22 3.86 31.34
N LEU A 432 31.62 4.88 30.56
CA LEU A 432 31.11 5.10 29.21
C LEU A 432 31.37 3.90 28.29
N LEU A 433 32.61 3.40 28.27
CA LEU A 433 33.01 2.26 27.46
C LEU A 433 32.26 0.99 27.86
N LEU A 434 32.21 0.70 29.17
CA LEU A 434 31.50 -0.46 29.70
C LEU A 434 30.01 -0.42 29.34
N ARG A 435 29.36 0.74 29.56
CA ARG A 435 27.95 0.94 29.20
C ARG A 435 27.71 0.72 27.71
N ALA A 436 28.55 1.29 26.85
CA ALA A 436 28.41 1.17 25.41
C ALA A 436 28.56 -0.29 24.94
N MET A 437 29.47 -1.06 25.56
CA MET A 437 29.63 -2.50 25.30
C MET A 437 28.41 -3.31 25.77
N ILE A 438 27.93 -3.09 27.00
CA ILE A 438 26.76 -3.81 27.56
C ILE A 438 25.53 -3.56 26.69
N VAL A 439 25.22 -2.30 26.36
CA VAL A 439 24.04 -1.96 25.56
C VAL A 439 24.13 -2.57 24.17
N THR A 440 25.30 -2.56 23.54
CA THR A 440 25.51 -3.19 22.22
C THR A 440 25.35 -4.71 22.29
N TRP A 441 25.87 -5.35 23.34
CA TRP A 441 25.72 -6.79 23.57
C TRP A 441 24.26 -7.20 23.79
N LEU A 442 23.52 -6.46 24.63
CA LEU A 442 22.08 -6.66 24.83
C LEU A 442 21.31 -6.48 23.52
N GLY A 443 21.68 -5.49 22.70
CA GLY A 443 21.11 -5.27 21.38
C GLY A 443 21.30 -6.48 20.45
N PHE A 444 22.50 -7.05 20.37
CA PHE A 444 22.74 -8.27 19.59
C PHE A 444 21.97 -9.48 20.13
N MET A 445 21.88 -9.62 21.45
CA MET A 445 21.12 -10.71 22.06
C MET A 445 19.63 -10.64 21.70
N LEU A 446 19.05 -9.44 21.71
CA LEU A 446 17.66 -9.22 21.27
C LEU A 446 17.47 -9.56 19.78
N ILE A 447 18.41 -9.15 18.93
CA ILE A 447 18.37 -9.44 17.48
C ILE A 447 18.36 -10.94 17.21
N HIS A 448 19.18 -11.73 17.93
CA HIS A 448 19.24 -13.18 17.76
C HIS A 448 17.96 -13.92 18.20
N LYS A 449 17.12 -13.28 19.02
CA LYS A 449 15.84 -13.84 19.48
C LYS A 449 14.67 -13.56 18.54
N LEU A 450 14.76 -12.51 17.74
CA LEU A 450 13.69 -12.12 16.84
C LEU A 450 13.71 -13.01 15.59
N ASN A 451 12.75 -13.93 15.50
CA ASN A 451 12.57 -14.75 14.30
C ASN A 451 11.57 -14.04 13.35
N PRO A 452 12.03 -13.45 12.24
CA PRO A 452 11.14 -12.77 11.29
C PRO A 452 10.11 -13.74 10.69
N LEU A 453 10.39 -15.05 10.62
CA LEU A 453 9.45 -16.04 10.09
C LEU A 453 8.25 -16.27 11.02
N LEU A 454 8.46 -16.28 12.34
CA LEU A 454 7.36 -16.38 13.30
C LEU A 454 6.44 -15.16 13.24
N LEU A 455 7.00 -13.98 12.96
CA LEU A 455 6.22 -12.75 12.76
C LEU A 455 5.37 -12.85 11.49
N VAL A 456 5.92 -13.41 10.40
CA VAL A 456 5.16 -13.66 9.16
C VAL A 456 4.00 -14.63 9.41
N ASP A 457 4.25 -15.74 10.08
CA ASP A 457 3.22 -16.74 10.38
C ASP A 457 2.15 -16.19 11.33
N PHE A 458 2.54 -15.42 12.33
CA PHE A 458 1.61 -14.73 13.22
C PHE A 458 0.71 -13.74 12.45
N LEU A 459 1.31 -12.92 11.57
CA LEU A 459 0.57 -11.98 10.74
C LEU A 459 -0.29 -12.69 9.69
N ARG A 460 0.11 -13.87 9.20
CA ARG A 460 -0.69 -14.69 8.29
C ARG A 460 -1.90 -15.31 8.99
N ARG A 461 -1.74 -15.80 10.23
CA ARG A 461 -2.81 -16.42 11.03
C ARG A 461 -3.83 -15.40 11.56
N ARG A 462 -3.38 -14.19 11.93
CA ARG A 462 -4.27 -13.11 12.40
C ARG A 462 -4.73 -12.14 11.31
N GLY A 463 -4.09 -12.15 10.13
CA GLY A 463 -4.38 -11.22 9.05
C GLY A 463 -5.69 -11.54 8.33
N LYS A 464 -6.47 -10.50 8.01
CA LYS A 464 -7.62 -10.59 7.10
C LYS A 464 -7.19 -11.22 5.77
N HIS A 465 -8.05 -12.01 5.11
CA HIS A 465 -7.77 -12.75 3.86
C HIS A 465 -6.95 -11.97 2.81
N GLN A 466 -7.15 -10.65 2.71
CA GLN A 466 -6.43 -9.78 1.79
C GLN A 466 -4.91 -9.67 2.09
N PHE A 467 -4.47 -9.65 3.36
CA PHE A 467 -3.04 -9.56 3.70
C PHE A 467 -2.30 -10.82 3.26
N ALA A 468 -2.86 -11.99 3.54
CA ALA A 468 -2.30 -13.27 3.10
C ALA A 468 -2.20 -13.34 1.57
N ALA A 469 -3.23 -12.89 0.85
CA ALA A 469 -3.19 -12.80 -0.61
C ALA A 469 -2.07 -11.86 -1.08
N THR A 470 -1.98 -10.65 -0.51
CA THR A 470 -0.95 -9.64 -0.84
C THR A 470 0.45 -10.20 -0.61
N LEU A 471 0.69 -10.87 0.51
CA LEU A 471 1.97 -11.48 0.83
C LEU A 471 2.34 -12.58 -0.17
N ASN A 472 1.39 -13.46 -0.53
CA ASN A 472 1.63 -14.52 -1.51
C ASN A 472 2.00 -13.94 -2.89
N TYR A 473 1.26 -12.94 -3.37
CA TYR A 473 1.60 -12.23 -4.61
C TYR A 473 3.00 -11.59 -4.55
N SER A 474 3.35 -11.02 -3.39
CA SER A 474 4.65 -10.36 -3.20
C SER A 474 5.81 -11.35 -3.21
N LEU A 475 5.65 -12.49 -2.54
CA LEU A 475 6.67 -13.54 -2.47
C LEU A 475 6.89 -14.20 -3.84
N ALA A 476 5.81 -14.46 -4.60
CA ALA A 476 5.88 -14.98 -5.96
C ALA A 476 6.73 -14.08 -6.87
N ALA A 477 6.40 -12.79 -6.91
CA ALA A 477 7.13 -11.81 -7.71
C ALA A 477 8.57 -11.60 -7.23
N TRP A 478 8.80 -11.62 -5.91
CA TRP A 478 10.13 -11.52 -5.33
C TRP A 478 11.04 -12.68 -5.76
N GLN A 479 10.54 -13.92 -5.73
CA GLN A 479 11.34 -15.09 -6.12
C GLN A 479 11.85 -15.02 -7.57
N GLN A 480 11.05 -14.46 -8.48
CA GLN A 480 11.42 -14.29 -9.88
C GLN A 480 12.48 -13.19 -10.09
N HIS A 481 12.48 -12.14 -9.26
CA HIS A 481 13.33 -10.95 -9.44
C HIS A 481 14.49 -10.85 -8.45
N SER A 482 14.53 -11.69 -7.42
CA SER A 482 15.62 -11.69 -6.47
C SER A 482 16.88 -12.21 -7.18
N PRO A 483 18.03 -11.51 -7.08
CA PRO A 483 19.27 -12.00 -7.65
C PRO A 483 19.57 -13.37 -7.03
N SER A 484 19.52 -14.42 -7.87
CA SER A 484 19.78 -15.79 -7.43
C SER A 484 21.13 -15.83 -6.71
N LYS A 485 21.19 -16.52 -5.55
CA LYS A 485 22.47 -16.93 -4.98
C LYS A 485 23.27 -17.62 -6.10
N PRO A 486 24.55 -17.29 -6.31
CA PRO A 486 25.36 -18.07 -7.23
C PRO A 486 25.24 -19.54 -6.81
N LYS A 487 24.81 -20.40 -7.76
CA LYS A 487 24.78 -21.84 -7.55
C LYS A 487 26.16 -22.22 -7.01
N ARG A 488 26.20 -22.71 -5.77
CA ARG A 488 27.41 -23.30 -5.22
C ARG A 488 27.71 -24.47 -6.15
N ASN A 489 28.70 -24.33 -7.03
CA ASN A 489 29.23 -25.43 -7.82
C ASN A 489 29.71 -26.47 -6.82
N THR A 490 28.85 -27.43 -6.52
CA THR A 490 29.26 -28.74 -6.01
C THR A 490 30.11 -29.33 -7.12
N LYS A 491 31.42 -29.08 -7.04
CA LYS A 491 32.40 -29.92 -7.72
C LYS A 491 32.06 -31.35 -7.31
N ARG A 492 31.55 -32.13 -8.27
CA ARG A 492 31.71 -33.58 -8.25
C ARG A 492 33.21 -33.79 -8.28
N ASN A 493 33.78 -34.19 -7.14
CA ASN A 493 35.06 -34.87 -7.16
C ASN A 493 34.77 -36.25 -7.77
N THR A 494 35.42 -36.48 -8.90
CA THR A 494 35.89 -37.79 -9.37
C THR A 494 36.57 -38.55 -8.25
#